data_AF-A0A7C5N273-F1
#
_entry.id   AF-A0A7C5N273-F1
#
_cell.length_a   1.000
_cell.length_b   1.000
_cell.length_c   1.000
_cell.angle_alpha   90.00
_cell.angle_beta   90.00
_cell.angle_gamma   90.00
#
_symmetry.space_group_name_H-M   'P 1'
#
loop_
_entity.id
_entity.type
_entity.pdbx_description
1 polymer ?
#
loop_
_entity_poly.entity_id
_entity_poly.type
_entity_poly.pdbx_seq_one_letter_code
_entity_poly.pdbx_strand_id
1 'polypeptide(L)'
;MDDPTKGFDRLRPAEVDEAQRVRFLELVGEIEEQALQVDSWYTEAEAAAQQARLAKLLAEWNAEAHRAYEAYEFKQYHGGMDTETFVREALLQPVGFVDDLRFEEACAAIAAVSSAKLGQAETGSIINALNNNFPGGLCSDLVFWPDVWFGDKTLLQIELTPEQMIGYLCKRSGRKLADMPDDLELSVPVPAN
;
A
#
# COMPACT_ATOMS: atom_id res chain seq x y z
N MET A 1 -2.46 26.71 2.28
CA MET A 1 -2.28 25.33 2.77
C MET A 1 -1.61 24.61 1.62
N ASP A 2 -0.34 24.19 1.79
CA ASP A 2 0.39 23.53 0.70
C ASP A 2 -0.24 22.18 0.38
N ASP A 3 -0.41 21.90 -0.91
CA ASP A 3 -0.92 20.65 -1.44
C ASP A 3 0.07 19.52 -1.09
N PRO A 4 -0.32 18.54 -0.25
CA PRO A 4 0.56 17.45 0.16
C PRO A 4 0.89 16.49 -0.98
N THR A 5 0.27 16.65 -2.16
CA THR A 5 0.49 15.79 -3.33
C THR A 5 1.45 16.37 -4.37
N LYS A 6 1.93 17.60 -4.14
CA LYS A 6 2.78 18.30 -5.11
C LYS A 6 4.19 17.68 -5.17
N GLY A 7 4.69 17.45 -6.38
CA GLY A 7 6.09 17.12 -6.63
C GLY A 7 6.41 15.63 -6.79
N PHE A 8 5.42 14.74 -6.74
CA PHE A 8 5.60 13.30 -6.97
C PHE A 8 4.53 12.69 -7.86
N ASP A 9 4.00 13.45 -8.83
CA ASP A 9 2.89 13.01 -9.70
C ASP A 9 3.13 11.63 -10.35
N ARG A 10 4.40 11.29 -10.64
CA ARG A 10 4.80 10.00 -11.23
C ARG A 10 4.76 8.82 -10.26
N LEU A 11 4.73 9.06 -8.95
CA LEU A 11 4.57 8.03 -7.91
C LEU A 11 3.14 7.95 -7.38
N ARG A 12 2.25 8.83 -7.84
CA ARG A 12 0.84 8.81 -7.46
C ARG A 12 0.10 7.72 -8.24
N PRO A 13 -0.72 6.88 -7.58
CA PRO A 13 -1.59 5.96 -8.30
C PRO A 13 -2.55 6.72 -9.22
N ALA A 14 -3.06 6.03 -10.24
CA ALA A 14 -4.14 6.56 -11.06
C ALA A 14 -5.38 6.82 -10.19
N GLU A 15 -6.19 7.81 -10.58
CA GLU A 15 -7.47 8.04 -9.92
C GLU A 15 -8.39 6.84 -10.13
N VAL A 16 -9.15 6.50 -9.08
CA VAL A 16 -10.13 5.43 -9.12
C VAL A 16 -11.35 5.88 -9.91
N ASP A 17 -11.77 5.08 -10.87
CA ASP A 17 -13.00 5.33 -11.61
C ASP A 17 -14.24 5.21 -10.69
N GLU A 18 -15.15 6.17 -10.78
CA GLU A 18 -16.34 6.25 -9.92
C GLU A 18 -17.27 5.04 -10.12
N ALA A 19 -17.49 4.60 -11.36
CA ALA A 19 -18.37 3.47 -11.65
C ALA A 19 -17.74 2.16 -11.15
N GLN A 20 -16.43 2.02 -11.31
CA GLN A 20 -15.67 0.91 -10.77
C GLN A 20 -15.76 0.85 -9.23
N ARG A 21 -15.59 2.00 -8.56
CA ARG A 21 -15.73 2.08 -7.10
C ARG A 21 -17.11 1.64 -6.64
N VAL A 22 -18.16 2.14 -7.29
CA VAL A 22 -19.55 1.76 -6.98
C VAL A 22 -19.74 0.25 -7.15
N ARG A 23 -19.22 -0.36 -8.22
CA ARG A 23 -19.32 -1.81 -8.42
C ARG A 23 -18.58 -2.59 -7.33
N PHE A 24 -17.41 -2.13 -6.90
CA PHE A 24 -16.66 -2.78 -5.83
C PHE A 24 -17.40 -2.72 -4.49
N LEU A 25 -18.07 -1.61 -4.19
CA LEU A 25 -18.90 -1.50 -2.98
C LEU A 25 -20.06 -2.50 -3.00
N GLU A 26 -20.72 -2.67 -4.14
CA GLU A 26 -21.76 -3.70 -4.31
C GLU A 26 -21.20 -5.12 -4.14
N LEU A 27 -20.04 -5.40 -4.75
CA LEU A 27 -19.35 -6.69 -4.65
C LEU A 27 -19.02 -7.05 -3.21
N VAL A 28 -18.58 -6.10 -2.37
CA VAL A 28 -18.36 -6.36 -0.95
C VAL A 28 -19.64 -6.87 -0.29
N GLY A 29 -20.76 -6.17 -0.48
CA GLY A 29 -22.05 -6.57 0.09
C GLY A 29 -22.51 -7.95 -0.40
N GLU A 30 -22.38 -8.22 -1.71
CA GLU A 30 -22.70 -9.52 -2.30
C GLU A 30 -21.81 -10.64 -1.71
N ILE A 31 -20.51 -10.40 -1.58
CA ILE A 31 -19.55 -11.37 -1.01
C ILE A 31 -19.86 -11.64 0.46
N GLU A 32 -20.11 -10.60 1.25
CA GLU A 32 -20.47 -10.73 2.66
C GLU A 32 -21.77 -11.52 2.85
N GLU A 33 -22.80 -11.22 2.06
CA GLU A 33 -24.07 -11.95 2.13
C GLU A 33 -23.85 -13.43 1.81
N GLN A 34 -23.11 -13.74 0.74
CA GLN A 34 -22.80 -15.13 0.39
C GLN A 34 -21.93 -15.82 1.46
N ALA A 35 -21.06 -15.08 2.15
CA ALA A 35 -20.19 -15.61 3.20
C ALA A 35 -20.88 -15.74 4.58
N LEU A 36 -21.98 -15.02 4.82
CA LEU A 36 -22.77 -15.05 6.05
C LEU A 36 -23.90 -16.07 6.02
N GLN A 37 -24.32 -16.51 4.84
CA GLN A 37 -25.30 -17.58 4.63
C GLN A 37 -24.73 -18.96 5.03
N VAL A 38 -24.03 -19.09 6.15
CA VAL A 38 -23.48 -20.36 6.68
C VAL A 38 -24.27 -20.75 7.92
N ASP A 39 -25.60 -20.76 7.82
CA ASP A 39 -26.44 -21.39 8.84
C ASP A 39 -26.67 -22.87 8.50
N SER A 40 -26.62 -23.72 9.53
CA SER A 40 -26.29 -25.16 9.47
C SER A 40 -27.33 -26.12 8.86
N TRP A 41 -28.09 -25.70 7.84
CA TRP A 41 -29.13 -26.52 7.22
C TRP A 41 -28.94 -26.79 5.72
N TYR A 42 -27.82 -26.36 5.12
CA TYR A 42 -27.54 -26.63 3.70
C TYR A 42 -27.31 -28.11 3.39
N THR A 43 -27.88 -28.56 2.28
CA THR A 43 -27.47 -29.79 1.61
C THR A 43 -26.10 -29.61 0.93
N GLU A 44 -25.41 -30.71 0.63
CA GLU A 44 -24.12 -30.67 -0.10
C GLU A 44 -24.22 -29.91 -1.43
N ALA A 45 -25.35 -30.05 -2.14
CA ALA A 45 -25.58 -29.37 -3.41
C ALA A 45 -25.72 -27.85 -3.24
N GLU A 46 -26.39 -27.40 -2.18
CA GLU A 46 -26.56 -25.97 -1.90
C GLU A 46 -25.25 -25.35 -1.40
N ALA A 47 -24.49 -26.06 -0.57
CA ALA A 47 -23.15 -25.63 -0.14
C ALA A 47 -22.19 -25.50 -1.34
N ALA A 48 -22.21 -26.46 -2.28
CA ALA A 48 -21.42 -26.39 -3.50
C ALA A 48 -21.85 -25.21 -4.40
N ALA A 49 -23.15 -24.97 -4.53
CA ALA A 49 -23.67 -23.84 -5.30
C ALA A 49 -23.28 -22.49 -4.68
N GLN A 50 -23.34 -22.37 -3.35
CA GLN A 50 -22.88 -21.19 -2.62
C GLN A 50 -21.38 -20.95 -2.82
N GLN A 51 -20.55 -21.98 -2.67
CA GLN A 51 -19.12 -21.88 -2.90
C GLN A 51 -18.81 -21.43 -4.33
N ALA A 52 -19.54 -21.94 -5.33
CA ALA A 52 -19.40 -21.52 -6.72
C ALA A 52 -19.80 -20.05 -6.95
N ARG A 53 -20.84 -19.56 -6.26
CA ARG A 53 -21.25 -18.14 -6.31
C ARG A 53 -20.18 -17.24 -5.70
N LEU A 54 -19.70 -17.57 -4.50
CA LEU A 54 -18.63 -16.83 -3.84
C LEU A 54 -17.36 -16.79 -4.71
N ALA A 55 -16.98 -17.92 -5.31
CA ALA A 55 -15.84 -17.99 -6.21
C ALA A 55 -16.01 -17.08 -7.45
N LYS A 56 -17.23 -16.97 -7.99
CA LYS A 56 -17.52 -16.07 -9.12
C LYS A 56 -17.40 -14.60 -8.72
N LEU A 57 -17.94 -14.22 -7.56
CA LEU A 57 -17.84 -12.84 -7.05
C LEU A 57 -16.39 -12.42 -6.78
N LEU A 58 -15.61 -13.32 -6.15
CA LEU A 58 -14.18 -13.08 -5.94
C LEU A 58 -13.40 -13.04 -7.26
N ALA A 59 -13.78 -13.84 -8.27
CA ALA A 59 -13.17 -13.76 -9.58
C ALA A 59 -13.46 -12.41 -10.28
N GLU A 60 -14.66 -11.86 -10.12
CA GLU A 60 -15.03 -10.53 -10.61
C GLU A 60 -14.22 -9.44 -9.90
N TRP A 61 -14.15 -9.48 -8.57
CA TRP A 61 -13.30 -8.58 -7.78
C TRP A 61 -11.83 -8.63 -8.23
N ASN A 62 -11.26 -9.84 -8.32
CA ASN A 62 -9.85 -10.06 -8.66
C ASN A 62 -9.52 -9.73 -10.12
N ALA A 63 -10.51 -9.63 -11.01
CA ALA A 63 -10.28 -9.23 -12.40
C ALA A 63 -9.90 -7.75 -12.51
N GLU A 64 -10.29 -6.94 -11.54
CA GLU A 64 -10.13 -5.48 -11.56
C GLU A 64 -9.30 -4.93 -10.40
N ALA A 65 -9.21 -5.65 -9.28
CA ALA A 65 -8.36 -5.28 -8.16
C ALA A 65 -6.88 -5.35 -8.56
N HIS A 66 -6.04 -4.48 -7.99
CA HIS A 66 -4.61 -4.43 -8.30
C HIS A 66 -3.84 -5.69 -7.86
N ARG A 67 -4.46 -6.56 -7.04
CA ARG A 67 -3.96 -7.87 -6.67
C ARG A 67 -5.11 -8.85 -6.50
N ALA A 68 -4.78 -10.14 -6.58
CA ALA A 68 -5.72 -11.19 -6.22
C ALA A 68 -5.89 -11.31 -4.70
N TYR A 69 -7.11 -11.65 -4.29
CA TYR A 69 -7.52 -11.95 -2.92
C TYR A 69 -8.08 -13.36 -2.87
N GLU A 70 -7.62 -14.15 -1.89
CA GLU A 70 -8.33 -15.36 -1.49
C GLU A 70 -9.53 -15.03 -0.60
N ALA A 71 -10.49 -15.96 -0.47
CA ALA A 71 -11.71 -15.70 0.30
C ALA A 71 -11.42 -15.38 1.79
N TYR A 72 -10.43 -16.05 2.38
CA TYR A 72 -10.05 -15.78 3.77
C TYR A 72 -9.39 -14.40 3.89
N GLU A 73 -8.55 -14.02 2.93
CA GLU A 73 -7.86 -12.72 2.92
C GLU A 73 -8.86 -11.59 2.78
N PHE A 74 -9.79 -11.71 1.82
CA PHE A 74 -10.85 -10.75 1.62
C PHE A 74 -11.58 -10.49 2.94
N LYS A 75 -12.02 -11.56 3.62
CA LYS A 75 -12.73 -11.46 4.90
C LYS A 75 -11.87 -10.86 6.02
N GLN A 76 -10.60 -11.23 6.11
CA GLN A 76 -9.71 -10.71 7.14
C GLN A 76 -9.37 -9.23 6.93
N TYR A 77 -9.03 -8.84 5.71
CA TYR A 77 -8.70 -7.45 5.38
C TYR A 77 -9.92 -6.55 5.49
N HIS A 78 -11.04 -6.94 4.87
CA HIS A 78 -12.29 -6.21 4.98
C HIS A 78 -12.77 -6.11 6.43
N GLY A 79 -12.70 -7.21 7.20
CA GLY A 79 -13.09 -7.19 8.62
C GLY A 79 -12.20 -6.34 9.53
N GLY A 80 -11.03 -5.89 9.05
CA GLY A 80 -10.09 -5.05 9.78
C GLY A 80 -10.14 -3.56 9.44
N MET A 81 -10.95 -3.13 8.45
CA MET A 81 -11.06 -1.74 8.03
C MET A 81 -12.47 -1.39 7.53
N ASP A 82 -12.76 -0.13 7.29
CA ASP A 82 -14.05 0.24 6.69
C ASP A 82 -14.12 -0.13 5.20
N THR A 83 -15.34 -0.40 4.71
CA THR A 83 -15.58 -0.85 3.35
C THR A 83 -15.07 0.12 2.28
N GLU A 84 -15.18 1.43 2.51
CA GLU A 84 -14.74 2.43 1.53
C GLU A 84 -13.22 2.43 1.39
N THR A 85 -12.50 2.38 2.53
CA THR A 85 -11.03 2.24 2.54
C THR A 85 -10.60 0.93 1.88
N PHE A 86 -11.27 -0.19 2.17
CA PHE A 86 -10.95 -1.48 1.57
C PHE A 86 -11.11 -1.48 0.05
N VAL A 87 -12.21 -0.92 -0.46
CA VAL A 87 -12.45 -0.77 -1.90
C VAL A 87 -11.41 0.14 -2.54
N ARG A 88 -11.09 1.29 -1.91
CA ARG A 88 -10.05 2.19 -2.42
C ARG A 88 -8.68 1.51 -2.45
N GLU A 89 -8.31 0.76 -1.43
CA GLU A 89 -7.07 -0.01 -1.42
C GLU A 89 -7.03 -1.02 -2.57
N ALA A 90 -8.12 -1.75 -2.80
CA ALA A 90 -8.18 -2.74 -3.88
C ALA A 90 -8.02 -2.11 -5.27
N LEU A 91 -8.54 -0.90 -5.47
CA LEU A 91 -8.54 -0.21 -6.76
C LEU A 91 -7.31 0.66 -7.01
N LEU A 92 -6.65 1.18 -5.97
CA LEU A 92 -5.45 1.98 -6.12
C LEU A 92 -4.25 1.11 -6.48
N GLN A 93 -3.99 0.99 -7.78
CA GLN A 93 -2.81 0.29 -8.28
C GLN A 93 -1.54 1.08 -7.91
N PRO A 94 -0.62 0.51 -7.13
CA PRO A 94 0.66 1.15 -6.83
C PRO A 94 1.47 1.33 -8.12
N VAL A 95 2.14 2.49 -8.24
CA VAL A 95 3.06 2.73 -9.36
C VAL A 95 4.20 1.70 -9.32
N GLY A 96 4.56 1.19 -10.49
CA GLY A 96 5.70 0.30 -10.66
C GLY A 96 7.05 1.01 -10.54
N PHE A 97 8.10 0.35 -11.02
CA PHE A 97 9.44 0.92 -11.08
C PHE A 97 9.53 2.06 -12.11
N VAL A 98 10.09 3.20 -11.71
CA VAL A 98 10.31 4.39 -12.57
C VAL A 98 11.81 4.56 -12.74
N ASP A 99 12.37 4.27 -13.91
CA ASP A 99 13.83 4.19 -14.12
C ASP A 99 14.57 5.50 -13.77
N ASP A 100 14.05 6.62 -14.25
CA ASP A 100 14.57 7.98 -14.06
C ASP A 100 13.89 8.72 -12.90
N LEU A 101 13.49 8.00 -11.84
CA LEU A 101 12.95 8.63 -10.63
C LEU A 101 13.96 9.62 -10.04
N ARG A 102 13.52 10.83 -9.75
CA ARG A 102 14.35 11.86 -9.13
C ARG A 102 14.27 11.79 -7.61
N PHE A 103 15.35 12.16 -6.95
CA PHE A 103 15.48 12.24 -5.51
C PHE A 103 14.42 13.16 -4.90
N GLU A 104 14.19 14.32 -5.51
CA GLU A 104 13.15 15.26 -5.05
C GLU A 104 11.73 14.66 -5.11
N GLU A 105 11.43 13.86 -6.13
CA GLU A 105 10.11 13.22 -6.26
C GLU A 105 9.91 12.13 -5.20
N ALA A 106 10.94 11.33 -4.94
CA ALA A 106 10.91 10.34 -3.87
C ALA A 106 10.77 11.03 -2.49
N CYS A 107 11.48 12.14 -2.28
CA CYS A 107 11.39 12.93 -1.04
C CYS A 107 9.97 13.51 -0.85
N ALA A 108 9.37 14.05 -1.91
CA ALA A 108 8.01 14.58 -1.84
C ALA A 108 6.99 13.47 -1.53
N ALA A 109 7.14 12.28 -2.13
CA ALA A 109 6.27 11.14 -1.85
C ALA A 109 6.37 10.65 -0.40
N ILE A 110 7.58 10.48 0.13
CA ILE A 110 7.75 10.03 1.53
C ILE A 110 7.32 11.11 2.53
N ALA A 111 7.55 12.39 2.22
CA ALA A 111 7.05 13.50 3.02
C ALA A 111 5.51 13.50 3.10
N ALA A 112 4.82 13.22 1.98
CA ALA A 112 3.37 13.11 1.95
C ALA A 112 2.87 12.00 2.89
N VAL A 113 3.50 10.83 2.83
CA VAL A 113 3.23 9.70 3.74
C VAL A 113 3.48 10.08 5.20
N SER A 114 4.64 10.65 5.53
CA SER A 114 5.00 11.03 6.90
C SER A 114 4.14 12.17 7.47
N SER A 115 3.45 12.95 6.63
CA SER A 115 2.61 14.05 7.07
C SER A 115 1.27 13.64 7.69
N ALA A 116 0.86 12.38 7.53
CA ALA A 116 -0.45 11.85 7.93
C ALA A 116 -1.66 12.61 7.34
N LYS A 117 -1.48 13.34 6.23
CA LYS A 117 -2.54 14.07 5.53
C LYS A 117 -3.26 13.23 4.46
N LEU A 118 -2.68 12.09 4.11
CA LEU A 118 -3.24 11.17 3.13
C LEU A 118 -4.21 10.20 3.80
N GLY A 119 -5.20 9.71 3.04
CA GLY A 119 -6.02 8.58 3.46
C GLY A 119 -5.18 7.31 3.58
N GLN A 120 -5.71 6.30 4.28
CA GLN A 120 -5.03 5.02 4.49
C GLN A 120 -4.70 4.34 3.15
N ALA A 121 -5.65 4.32 2.21
CA ALA A 121 -5.48 3.69 0.91
C ALA A 121 -4.39 4.38 0.06
N GLU A 122 -4.39 5.72 0.03
CA GLU A 122 -3.38 6.50 -0.66
C GLU A 122 -1.99 6.32 -0.01
N THR A 123 -1.94 6.27 1.32
CA THR A 123 -0.71 6.01 2.07
C THR A 123 -0.13 4.64 1.71
N GLY A 124 -0.95 3.58 1.74
CA GLY A 124 -0.53 2.22 1.37
C GLY A 124 -0.05 2.14 -0.08
N SER A 125 -0.77 2.76 -1.01
CA SER A 125 -0.38 2.79 -2.42
C SER A 125 0.97 3.49 -2.65
N ILE A 126 1.23 4.63 -1.99
CA ILE A 126 2.50 5.35 -2.15
C ILE A 126 3.66 4.58 -1.50
N ILE A 127 3.44 3.96 -0.34
CA ILE A 127 4.45 3.08 0.29
C ILE A 127 4.80 1.92 -0.65
N ASN A 128 3.81 1.30 -1.29
CA ASN A 128 4.05 0.24 -2.26
C ASN A 128 4.78 0.75 -3.50
N ALA A 129 4.44 1.95 -4.00
CA ALA A 129 5.19 2.59 -5.09
C ALA A 129 6.65 2.86 -4.71
N LEU A 130 6.90 3.33 -3.48
CA LEU A 130 8.26 3.51 -2.94
C LEU A 130 8.98 2.16 -2.83
N ASN A 131 8.34 1.10 -2.34
CA ASN A 131 8.93 -0.25 -2.27
C ASN A 131 9.26 -0.83 -3.66
N ASN A 132 8.41 -0.60 -4.66
CA ASN A 132 8.67 -0.97 -6.05
C ASN A 132 9.90 -0.24 -6.61
N ASN A 133 10.13 0.99 -6.15
CA ASN A 133 11.26 1.83 -6.55
C ASN A 133 12.52 1.62 -5.70
N PHE A 134 12.41 1.10 -4.47
CA PHE A 134 13.53 0.77 -3.60
C PHE A 134 13.40 -0.67 -3.07
N PRO A 135 13.63 -1.69 -3.92
CA PRO A 135 13.46 -3.09 -3.53
C PRO A 135 14.29 -3.44 -2.30
N GLY A 136 13.67 -4.06 -1.29
CA GLY A 136 14.31 -4.38 -0.01
C GLY A 136 14.57 -3.17 0.90
N GLY A 137 14.15 -1.96 0.50
CA GLY A 137 14.29 -0.74 1.29
C GLY A 137 13.41 -0.72 2.55
N LEU A 138 12.34 -1.53 2.61
CA LEU A 138 11.40 -1.60 3.73
C LEU A 138 10.83 -0.23 4.12
N CYS A 139 10.22 0.48 3.16
CA CYS A 139 9.75 1.85 3.35
C CYS A 139 8.74 1.99 4.50
N SER A 140 7.82 1.03 4.65
CA SER A 140 6.81 1.05 5.72
C SER A 140 7.48 1.02 7.10
N ASP A 141 8.47 0.15 7.28
CA ASP A 141 9.20 0.02 8.54
C ASP A 141 10.00 1.28 8.84
N LEU A 142 10.67 1.86 7.85
CA LEU A 142 11.44 3.09 8.07
C LEU A 142 10.55 4.25 8.56
N VAL A 143 9.33 4.36 8.03
CA VAL A 143 8.42 5.45 8.36
C VAL A 143 7.70 5.22 9.69
N PHE A 144 7.18 4.02 9.93
CA PHE A 144 6.29 3.76 11.07
C PHE A 144 6.95 3.01 12.23
N TRP A 145 8.03 2.28 11.97
CA TRP A 145 8.78 1.47 12.95
C TRP A 145 10.29 1.62 12.75
N PRO A 146 10.83 2.85 12.82
CA PRO A 146 12.25 3.09 12.54
C PRO A 146 13.15 2.27 13.47
N ASP A 147 12.74 2.00 14.71
CA ASP A 147 13.45 1.11 15.62
C ASP A 147 13.62 -0.31 15.06
N VAL A 148 12.58 -0.85 14.42
CA VAL A 148 12.63 -2.15 13.74
C VAL A 148 13.51 -2.06 12.51
N TRP A 149 13.38 -0.99 11.72
CA TRP A 149 14.17 -0.79 10.50
C TRP A 149 15.67 -0.73 10.79
N PHE A 150 16.06 0.01 11.83
CA PHE A 150 17.44 0.18 12.29
C PHE A 150 17.93 -0.97 13.19
N GLY A 151 17.04 -1.80 13.72
CA GLY A 151 17.39 -2.83 14.70
C GLY A 151 17.81 -2.26 16.07
N ASP A 152 17.38 -1.03 16.39
CA ASP A 152 17.71 -0.35 17.64
C ASP A 152 16.43 0.26 18.27
N LYS A 153 16.02 -0.33 19.40
CA LYS A 153 14.82 0.06 20.16
C LYS A 153 14.83 1.52 20.63
N THR A 154 16.00 2.15 20.69
CA THR A 154 16.13 3.55 21.11
C THR A 154 15.73 4.53 20.01
N LEU A 155 15.60 4.07 18.76
CA LEU A 155 15.33 4.89 17.59
C LEU A 155 13.86 4.97 17.20
N LEU A 156 12.93 4.48 18.02
CA LEU A 156 11.49 4.52 17.71
C LEU A 156 10.97 5.95 17.46
N GLN A 157 11.58 6.95 18.10
CA GLN A 157 11.20 8.37 18.02
C GLN A 157 12.24 9.19 17.25
N ILE A 158 13.08 8.56 16.42
CA ILE A 158 14.04 9.30 15.60
C ILE A 158 13.30 10.22 14.62
N GLU A 159 13.71 11.48 14.57
CA GLU A 159 13.24 12.42 13.55
C GLU A 159 14.18 12.34 12.34
N LEU A 160 13.66 11.82 11.23
CA LEU A 160 14.36 11.80 9.95
C LEU A 160 13.71 12.79 8.99
N THR A 161 14.52 13.53 8.24
CA THR A 161 13.99 14.31 7.12
C THR A 161 13.63 13.37 5.95
N PRO A 162 12.74 13.80 5.04
CA PRO A 162 12.46 13.05 3.81
C PRO A 162 13.71 12.67 3.03
N GLU A 163 14.68 13.59 2.94
CA GLU A 163 15.97 13.37 2.27
C GLU A 163 16.75 12.24 2.95
N GLN A 164 16.82 12.24 4.28
CA GLN A 164 17.48 11.17 5.03
C GLN A 164 16.77 9.83 4.84
N MET A 165 15.44 9.81 4.88
CA MET A 165 14.68 8.58 4.64
C MET A 165 14.95 8.01 3.25
N ILE A 166 14.90 8.83 2.19
CA ILE A 166 15.24 8.37 0.83
C ILE A 166 16.71 7.94 0.74
N GLY A 167 17.63 8.65 1.41
CA GLY A 167 19.02 8.24 1.53
C GLY A 167 19.17 6.83 2.12
N TYR A 168 18.44 6.52 3.20
CA TYR A 168 18.42 5.18 3.80
C TYR A 168 17.83 4.12 2.85
N LEU A 169 16.72 4.43 2.16
CA LEU A 169 16.13 3.53 1.18
C LEU A 169 17.09 3.24 0.00
N CYS A 170 17.77 4.26 -0.52
CA CYS A 170 18.82 4.12 -1.55
C CYS A 170 19.96 3.21 -1.06
N LYS A 171 20.47 3.44 0.15
CA LYS A 171 21.57 2.63 0.72
C LYS A 171 21.18 1.17 0.89
N ARG A 172 19.98 0.90 1.41
CA ARG A 172 19.51 -0.46 1.68
C ARG A 172 19.15 -1.23 0.41
N SER A 173 18.48 -0.56 -0.54
CA SER A 173 18.12 -1.17 -1.84
C SER A 173 19.27 -1.26 -2.85
N GLY A 174 20.35 -0.49 -2.63
CA GLY A 174 21.44 -0.34 -3.59
C GLY A 174 21.11 0.58 -4.76
N ARG A 175 19.92 1.18 -4.80
CA ARG A 175 19.50 2.11 -5.84
C ARG A 175 20.25 3.43 -5.72
N LYS A 176 20.64 4.00 -6.87
CA LYS A 176 21.19 5.34 -6.99
C LYS A 176 20.22 6.22 -7.78
N LEU A 177 19.89 7.39 -7.25
CA LEU A 177 19.12 8.41 -7.95
C LEU A 177 20.07 9.48 -8.49
N ALA A 178 19.79 10.01 -9.68
CA ALA A 178 20.74 10.82 -10.43
C ALA A 178 21.06 12.19 -9.79
N ASP A 179 20.10 12.73 -9.05
CA ASP A 179 20.12 14.05 -8.41
C ASP A 179 20.22 13.96 -6.88
N MET A 180 20.59 12.80 -6.33
CA MET A 180 20.83 12.66 -4.90
C MET A 180 22.10 13.46 -4.50
N PRO A 181 22.04 14.32 -3.46
CA PRO A 181 23.20 15.06 -3.02
C PRO A 181 24.33 14.14 -2.54
N ASP A 182 25.57 14.41 -2.98
CA ASP A 182 26.76 13.66 -2.56
C ASP A 182 27.10 13.89 -1.07
N ASP A 183 26.67 15.03 -0.53
CA ASP A 183 26.89 15.48 0.85
C ASP A 183 25.71 15.17 1.79
N LEU A 184 24.77 14.31 1.37
CA LEU A 184 23.66 13.89 2.21
C LEU A 184 24.16 13.10 3.44
N GLU A 185 24.05 13.71 4.62
CA GLU A 185 24.44 13.09 5.88
C GLU A 185 23.32 12.20 6.45
N LEU A 186 23.65 10.93 6.66
CA LEU A 186 22.81 9.98 7.39
C LEU A 186 23.21 9.98 8.86
N SER A 187 22.25 10.33 9.73
CA SER A 187 22.43 10.51 11.17
C SER A 187 22.78 9.24 11.94
N VAL A 188 22.48 8.07 11.37
CA VAL A 188 22.65 6.75 11.97
C VAL A 188 23.27 5.82 10.92
N PRO A 189 24.16 4.89 11.31
CA PRO A 189 24.66 3.87 10.40
C PRO A 189 23.52 3.00 9.84
N VAL A 190 23.63 2.63 8.56
CA VAL A 190 22.74 1.63 7.97
C VAL A 190 23.02 0.27 8.62
N PRO A 191 21.99 -0.50 9.03
CA PRO A 191 22.19 -1.83 9.59
C PRO A 191 22.95 -2.74 8.63
N ALA A 192 23.79 -3.62 9.17
CA ALA A 192 24.33 -4.72 8.38
C ALA A 192 23.19 -5.70 8.04
N ASN A 193 23.03 -6.01 6.75
CA ASN A 193 22.08 -7.02 6.27
C ASN A 193 22.37 -8.42 6.85
#